data_AF-A0A0D2Q0M2-F1
#
_entry.id   AF-A0A0D2Q0M2-F1
#
_cell.length_a   1.000
_cell.length_b   1.000
_cell.length_c   1.000
_cell.angle_alpha   90.00
_cell.angle_beta   90.00
_cell.angle_gamma   90.00
#
_symmetry.space_group_name_H-M   'P 1'
#
loop_
_entity.id
_entity.type
_entity.pdbx_description
1 polymer ?
#
loop_
_entity_poly.entity_id
_entity_poly.type
_entity_poly.pdbx_seq_one_letter_code
_entity_poly.pdbx_strand_id
1 'polypeptide(L)'
;MAVPEISIARLTPSHLFFVVASDGVFEFLSSQTVVNMAAAYKDPSDACAAIAGDSYKRWLELENQTDDITIIIVQIKGLSNSGVGTTDSEVHSRPCQIGGSINQSTAIVPPLMHQRPLESDVG
;
A
#
# COMPACT_ATOMS: atom_id res chain seq x y z
N MET A 1 24.69 0.91 -18.22
CA MET A 1 23.33 0.35 -18.30
C MET A 1 22.91 0.00 -16.89
N ALA A 2 21.79 0.53 -16.41
CA ALA A 2 21.24 0.10 -15.13
C ALA A 2 20.59 -1.29 -15.31
N VAL A 3 20.79 -2.18 -14.34
CA VAL A 3 20.14 -3.50 -14.29
C VAL A 3 19.06 -3.43 -13.20
N PRO A 4 17.78 -3.68 -13.52
CA PRO A 4 16.71 -3.61 -12.54
C PRO A 4 16.70 -4.85 -11.63
N GLU A 5 16.21 -4.67 -10.41
CA GLU A 5 15.78 -5.79 -9.57
C GLU A 5 14.43 -6.33 -10.06
N ILE A 6 14.29 -7.66 -10.10
CA ILE A 6 13.06 -8.33 -10.55
C ILE A 6 12.53 -9.20 -9.40
N SER A 7 11.29 -8.94 -9.00
CA SER A 7 10.56 -9.76 -8.03
C SER A 7 9.22 -10.21 -8.61
N ILE A 8 8.81 -11.45 -8.31
CA ILE A 8 7.57 -12.06 -8.80
C ILE A 8 6.73 -12.48 -7.60
N ALA A 9 5.52 -11.93 -7.50
CA ALA A 9 4.55 -12.30 -6.48
C ALA A 9 3.31 -12.93 -7.13
N ARG A 10 2.82 -14.03 -6.57
CA ARG A 10 1.58 -14.67 -7.01
C ARG A 10 0.39 -14.04 -6.29
N LEU A 11 -0.53 -13.45 -7.05
CA LEU A 11 -1.78 -12.94 -6.50
C LEU A 11 -2.68 -14.09 -6.02
N THR A 12 -3.34 -13.86 -4.91
CA THR A 12 -4.35 -14.74 -4.32
C THR A 12 -5.60 -13.92 -4.02
N PRO A 13 -6.77 -14.55 -3.79
CA PRO A 13 -7.98 -13.83 -3.41
C PRO A 13 -7.87 -12.94 -2.16
N SER A 14 -6.87 -13.17 -1.30
CA SER A 14 -6.63 -12.32 -0.12
C SER A 14 -5.90 -11.01 -0.44
N HIS A 15 -5.33 -10.87 -1.63
CA HIS A 15 -4.71 -9.62 -2.07
C HIS A 15 -5.77 -8.69 -2.65
N LEU A 16 -6.23 -7.73 -1.86
CA LEU A 16 -7.30 -6.81 -2.24
C LEU A 16 -6.80 -5.67 -3.14
N PHE A 17 -5.60 -5.18 -2.87
CA PHE A 17 -4.94 -4.13 -3.65
C PHE A 17 -3.43 -4.15 -3.40
N PHE A 18 -2.67 -3.43 -4.23
CA PHE A 18 -1.30 -3.07 -3.94
C PHE A 18 -1.05 -1.60 -4.28
N VAL A 19 0.02 -1.05 -3.71
CA VAL A 19 0.41 0.35 -3.85
C VAL A 19 1.81 0.42 -4.44
N VAL A 20 2.00 1.33 -5.39
CA VAL A 20 3.30 1.76 -5.89
C VAL A 20 3.38 3.26 -5.68
N ALA A 21 4.46 3.75 -5.06
CA ALA A 21 4.63 5.17 -4.79
C ALA A 21 6.12 5.56 -4.78
N SER A 22 6.39 6.85 -4.96
CA SER A 22 7.72 7.44 -4.81
C SER A 22 8.12 7.58 -3.33
N ASP A 23 9.39 7.85 -3.09
CA ASP A 23 9.94 8.34 -1.83
C ASP A 23 9.23 9.60 -1.32
N GLY A 24 8.76 10.48 -2.21
CA GLY A 24 7.84 11.58 -1.86
C GLY A 24 6.64 11.15 -1.00
N VAL A 25 6.22 9.88 -1.04
CA VAL A 25 5.24 9.31 -0.10
C VAL A 25 5.90 8.64 1.10
N PHE A 26 6.87 7.76 0.86
CA PHE A 26 7.42 6.87 1.88
C PHE A 26 8.44 7.51 2.84
N GLU A 27 8.93 8.71 2.53
CA GLU A 27 9.83 9.45 3.41
C GLU A 27 9.21 9.68 4.80
N PHE A 28 7.91 10.00 4.83
CA PHE A 28 7.20 10.30 6.09
C PHE A 28 6.02 9.39 6.41
N LEU A 29 5.56 8.58 5.45
CA LEU A 29 4.49 7.61 5.67
C LEU A 29 5.03 6.18 5.61
N SER A 30 4.89 5.44 6.71
CA SER A 30 5.24 4.02 6.72
C SER A 30 4.35 3.22 5.76
N SER A 31 4.85 2.11 5.22
CA SER A 31 4.06 1.24 4.34
C SER A 31 2.75 0.78 4.99
N GLN A 32 2.76 0.49 6.30
CA GLN A 32 1.55 0.11 7.02
C GLN A 32 0.56 1.27 7.12
N THR A 33 1.04 2.50 7.35
CA THR A 33 0.18 3.70 7.35
C THR A 33 -0.48 3.90 6.00
N VAL A 34 0.29 3.80 4.90
CA VAL A 34 -0.22 3.91 3.54
C VAL A 34 -1.29 2.86 3.24
N VAL A 35 -1.06 1.59 3.61
CA VAL A 35 -2.04 0.51 3.44
C VAL A 35 -3.31 0.77 4.25
N ASN A 36 -3.18 1.19 5.50
CA ASN A 36 -4.33 1.50 6.36
C ASN A 36 -5.16 2.67 5.81
N MET A 37 -4.49 3.71 5.33
CA MET A 37 -5.14 4.86 4.69
C MET A 37 -5.85 4.44 3.41
N ALA A 38 -5.19 3.70 2.53
CA ALA A 38 -5.79 3.22 1.29
C ALA A 38 -7.04 2.35 1.54
N ALA A 39 -6.98 1.46 2.54
CA ALA A 39 -8.10 0.60 2.92
C ALA A 39 -9.29 1.35 3.53
N ALA A 40 -9.10 2.58 4.01
CA ALA A 40 -10.17 3.40 4.59
C ALA A 40 -11.12 4.00 3.52
N TYR A 41 -10.71 4.00 2.25
CA TYR A 41 -11.51 4.53 1.15
C TYR A 41 -12.01 3.42 0.23
N LYS A 42 -13.24 3.59 -0.25
CA LYS A 42 -13.82 2.67 -1.24
C LYS A 42 -13.28 2.95 -2.65
N ASP A 43 -13.16 4.23 -2.98
CA ASP A 43 -12.66 4.68 -4.27
C ASP A 43 -11.14 4.90 -4.21
N PRO A 44 -10.35 4.32 -5.13
CA PRO A 44 -8.90 4.47 -5.11
C PRO A 44 -8.45 5.89 -5.46
N SER A 45 -9.26 6.69 -6.18
CA SER A 45 -8.90 8.09 -6.46
C SER A 45 -8.94 8.92 -5.18
N ASP A 46 -9.98 8.73 -4.36
CA ASP A 46 -10.08 9.39 -3.05
C ASP A 46 -8.92 8.97 -2.13
N ALA A 47 -8.56 7.68 -2.12
CA ALA A 47 -7.40 7.18 -1.39
C ALA A 47 -6.09 7.85 -1.84
N CYS A 48 -5.85 7.93 -3.15
CA CYS A 48 -4.66 8.58 -3.69
C CYS A 48 -4.60 10.05 -3.29
N ALA A 49 -5.71 10.80 -3.40
CA ALA A 49 -5.77 12.20 -3.01
C ALA A 49 -5.48 12.40 -1.52
N ALA A 50 -6.06 11.54 -0.66
CA ALA A 50 -5.84 11.59 0.78
C ALA A 50 -4.38 11.33 1.14
N ILE A 51 -3.76 10.29 0.57
CA ILE A 51 -2.36 9.94 0.87
C ILE A 51 -1.41 11.01 0.34
N ALA A 52 -1.60 11.49 -0.89
CA ALA A 52 -0.76 12.55 -1.46
C ALA A 52 -0.87 13.85 -0.63
N GLY A 53 -2.07 14.21 -0.16
CA GLY A 53 -2.28 15.37 0.71
C GLY A 53 -1.59 15.23 2.07
N ASP A 54 -1.66 14.05 2.68
CA ASP A 54 -1.00 13.74 3.96
C ASP A 54 0.53 13.72 3.86
N SER A 55 1.07 13.25 2.73
CA SER A 55 2.49 13.33 2.39
C SER A 55 2.91 14.79 2.22
N TYR A 56 2.19 15.56 1.40
CA TYR A 56 2.48 16.97 1.14
C TYR A 56 2.49 17.80 2.43
N LYS A 57 1.51 17.57 3.32
CA LYS A 57 1.46 18.23 4.62
C LYS A 57 2.73 17.95 5.45
N ARG A 58 3.21 16.71 5.49
CA ARG A 58 4.42 16.34 6.25
C ARG A 58 5.70 16.94 5.64
N TRP A 59 5.80 16.98 4.31
CA TRP A 59 6.88 17.70 3.64
C TRP A 59 6.92 19.18 4.06
N LEU A 60 5.78 19.86 4.12
CA LEU A 60 5.72 21.27 4.57
C LEU A 60 6.07 21.46 6.05
N GLU A 61 5.81 20.46 6.90
CA GLU A 61 6.04 20.55 8.35
C GLU A 61 7.49 20.19 8.74
N LEU A 62 8.15 19.31 7.99
CA LEU A 62 9.43 18.71 8.37
C LEU A 62 10.61 19.23 7.55
N GLU A 63 10.39 19.63 6.30
CA GLU A 63 11.45 20.00 5.36
C GLU A 63 11.17 21.32 4.64
N ASN A 64 12.23 21.98 4.16
CA ASN A 64 12.11 23.24 3.44
C ASN A 64 11.82 23.09 1.94
N GLN A 65 11.95 21.87 1.41
CA GLN A 65 11.71 21.55 0.00
C GLN A 65 10.91 20.25 -0.10
N THR A 66 9.89 20.25 -0.95
CA THR A 66 9.06 19.07 -1.26
C THR A 66 9.64 18.28 -2.41
N ASP A 67 9.56 16.96 -2.35
CA ASP A 67 9.82 16.08 -3.50
C ASP A 67 8.55 15.83 -4.34
N ASP A 68 8.70 15.20 -5.52
CA ASP A 68 7.60 14.79 -6.38
C ASP A 68 6.79 13.64 -5.73
N ILE A 69 5.55 13.94 -5.35
CA ILE A 69 4.66 12.99 -4.68
C ILE A 69 3.83 12.24 -5.73
N THR A 70 4.15 10.97 -5.94
CA THR A 70 3.42 10.10 -6.88
C THR A 70 2.93 8.83 -6.17
N ILE A 71 1.65 8.50 -6.36
CA ILE A 71 1.04 7.27 -5.84
C ILE A 71 0.11 6.62 -6.88
N ILE A 72 0.18 5.29 -6.96
CA ILE A 72 -0.66 4.45 -7.79
C ILE A 72 -1.24 3.35 -6.90
N ILE A 73 -2.57 3.26 -6.83
CA ILE A 73 -3.28 2.20 -6.13
C ILE A 73 -3.98 1.31 -7.16
N VAL A 74 -3.69 0.02 -7.12
CA VAL A 74 -4.28 -0.98 -8.01
C VAL A 74 -5.18 -1.89 -7.20
N GLN A 75 -6.50 -1.79 -7.41
CA GLN A 75 -7.47 -2.71 -6.83
C GLN A 75 -7.56 -4.00 -7.64
N ILE A 76 -7.48 -5.13 -6.96
CA ILE A 76 -7.56 -6.45 -7.57
C ILE A 76 -9.00 -6.97 -7.41
N LYS A 77 -9.64 -7.32 -8.53
CA LYS A 77 -11.03 -7.79 -8.58
C LYS A 77 -11.11 -9.14 -9.27
N GLY A 78 -12.10 -9.96 -8.91
CA GLY A 78 -12.42 -11.19 -9.64
C GLY A 78 -11.50 -12.38 -9.37
N LEU A 79 -10.64 -12.33 -8.35
CA LEU A 79 -9.92 -13.51 -7.88
C LEU A 79 -10.84 -14.36 -6.99
N SER A 80 -11.71 -15.17 -7.59
CA SER A 80 -12.47 -16.20 -6.86
C SER A 80 -11.61 -17.45 -6.71
N ASN A 81 -11.66 -18.10 -5.54
CA ASN A 81 -11.12 -19.45 -5.38
C ASN A 81 -11.92 -20.40 -6.29
N SER A 82 -11.40 -20.72 -7.47
CA SER A 82 -12.00 -21.74 -8.34
C SER A 82 -11.64 -23.14 -7.82
N GLY A 83 -12.27 -23.54 -6.71
CA GLY A 83 -12.32 -24.92 -6.26
C GLY A 83 -13.73 -25.46 -6.51
N VAL A 84 -13.88 -26.38 -7.47
CA VAL A 84 -15.16 -27.02 -7.84
C VAL A 84 -15.48 -28.20 -6.91
N GLY A 85 -16.74 -28.31 -6.46
CA GLY A 85 -17.36 -29.57 -5.99
C GLY A 85 -18.58 -29.45 -5.06
N THR A 86 -19.79 -29.25 -5.64
CA THR A 86 -21.17 -29.73 -5.26
C THR A 86 -21.61 -29.71 -3.78
N THR A 87 -22.75 -29.15 -3.35
CA THR A 87 -24.16 -29.45 -3.73
C THR A 87 -25.14 -28.37 -3.24
N ASP A 88 -26.29 -28.28 -3.91
CA ASP A 88 -27.44 -27.40 -3.68
C ASP A 88 -27.96 -27.31 -2.23
N SER A 89 -28.39 -26.11 -1.80
CA SER A 89 -29.67 -25.86 -1.09
C SER A 89 -29.87 -24.37 -0.76
N GLU A 90 -31.14 -24.00 -0.77
CA GLU A 90 -31.76 -22.68 -0.82
C GLU A 90 -32.03 -22.06 0.58
N VAL A 91 -31.95 -20.72 0.66
CA VAL A 91 -32.66 -19.76 1.57
C VAL A 91 -32.53 -19.90 3.10
N HIS A 92 -32.00 -18.86 3.78
CA HIS A 92 -32.79 -17.94 4.65
C HIS A 92 -31.94 -16.82 5.27
N SER A 93 -32.57 -15.66 5.46
CA SER A 93 -32.06 -14.35 5.88
C SER A 93 -31.64 -14.27 7.36
N ARG A 94 -30.55 -13.53 7.67
CA ARG A 94 -30.46 -12.37 8.62
C ARG A 94 -29.00 -11.96 8.90
N PRO A 95 -28.74 -10.68 9.26
CA PRO A 95 -27.39 -10.16 9.50
C PRO A 95 -26.96 -10.37 10.97
N CYS A 96 -25.71 -10.73 11.22
CA CYS A 96 -25.10 -10.61 12.53
C CYS A 96 -23.65 -10.12 12.44
N GLN A 97 -23.35 -9.10 13.24
CA GLN A 97 -22.00 -8.61 13.48
C GLN A 97 -21.23 -9.63 14.33
N ILE A 98 -20.02 -10.00 13.92
CA ILE A 98 -19.03 -10.63 14.80
C ILE A 98 -17.65 -10.10 14.42
N GLY A 99 -16.98 -9.45 15.39
CA GLY A 99 -15.61 -8.99 15.27
C GLY A 99 -14.64 -10.12 14.93
N GLY A 100 -13.72 -9.84 14.02
CA GLY A 100 -12.68 -10.76 13.58
C GLY A 100 -11.33 -10.06 13.62
N SER A 101 -10.43 -10.62 14.41
CA SER A 101 -9.06 -10.21 14.71
C SER A 101 -8.24 -9.72 13.52
N ILE A 102 -7.45 -8.68 13.79
CA ILE A 102 -6.31 -8.17 13.01
C ILE A 102 -5.41 -9.32 12.58
N ASN A 103 -5.22 -9.50 11.27
CA ASN A 103 -4.15 -10.35 10.74
C ASN A 103 -3.37 -9.57 9.66
N GLN A 104 -2.08 -9.44 9.90
CA GLN A 104 -1.10 -8.59 9.22
C GLN A 104 -1.06 -8.78 7.70
N SER A 105 -1.19 -7.67 6.95
CA SER A 105 -0.75 -7.61 5.56
C SER A 105 0.74 -7.26 5.55
N THR A 106 1.59 -8.24 5.23
CA THR A 106 3.02 -8.02 5.06
C THR A 106 3.25 -7.07 3.88
N ALA A 107 3.70 -5.85 4.17
CA ALA A 107 4.32 -5.01 3.17
C ALA A 107 5.64 -5.66 2.73
N ILE A 108 5.79 -5.94 1.43
CA ILE A 108 7.10 -6.27 0.86
C ILE A 108 7.84 -4.93 0.73
N VAL A 109 8.58 -4.55 1.78
CA VAL A 109 9.46 -3.38 1.77
C VAL A 109 10.79 -3.82 1.12
N PRO A 110 11.25 -3.17 0.04
CA PRO A 110 12.60 -3.37 -0.45
C PRO A 110 13.61 -2.86 0.61
N PRO A 111 14.81 -3.47 0.70
CA PRO A 111 15.80 -3.11 1.71
C PRO A 111 16.28 -1.66 1.52
N LEU A 112 16.33 -0.93 2.63
CA LEU A 112 16.74 0.46 2.74
C LEU A 112 18.09 0.70 2.03
N MET A 113 18.09 1.57 1.03
CA MET A 113 19.33 2.05 0.40
C MET A 113 20.14 2.76 1.48
N HIS A 114 21.39 2.32 1.65
CA HIS A 114 22.28 2.80 2.70
C HIS A 114 22.43 4.31 2.64
N GLN A 115 22.14 4.99 3.75
CA GLN A 115 22.49 6.39 3.94
C GLN A 115 24.00 6.54 3.69
N ARG A 116 24.37 7.35 2.69
CA ARG A 116 25.77 7.78 2.50
C ARG A 116 26.15 8.71 3.65
N PRO A 117 27.30 8.52 4.31
CA PRO A 117 27.80 9.50 5.27
C PRO A 117 28.04 10.84 4.57
N LEU A 118 27.65 11.94 5.22
CA LEU A 118 27.98 13.29 4.81
C LEU A 118 29.51 13.43 4.76
N GLU A 119 30.08 13.73 3.59
CA GLU A 119 31.47 14.17 3.51
C GLU A 119 31.60 15.51 4.23
N SER A 120 32.41 15.54 5.27
CA SER A 120 32.85 16.76 5.94
C SER A 120 33.96 17.41 5.13
N ASP A 121 33.63 18.40 4.29
CA ASP A 121 34.63 19.29 3.75
C ASP A 121 35.05 20.30 4.84
N VAL A 122 36.20 20.03 5.44
CA VAL A 122 36.99 21.02 6.17
C VAL A 122 38.14 21.43 5.25
N GLY A 123 38.06 22.66 4.75
CA GLY A 123 39.13 23.39 4.07
C GLY A 123 39.04 24.86 4.43
#